data_AF-A0A924H0U3-F1
#
_entry.id   AF-A0A924H0U3-F1
#
_cell.length_a   1.000
_cell.length_b   1.000
_cell.length_c   1.000
_cell.angle_alpha   90.00
_cell.angle_beta   90.00
_cell.angle_gamma   90.00
#
_symmetry.space_group_name_H-M   'P 1'
#
loop_
_entity.id
_entity.type
_entity.pdbx_description
1 polymer ?
#
loop_
_entity_poly.entity_id
_entity_poly.type
_entity_poly.pdbx_seq_one_letter_code
_entity_poly.pdbx_strand_id
1 'polypeptide(L)'
;MPAPVLQIVHCIDTEGPLQEPIAATFERIKSIFGLDLEPSADTLRKLQSQQIDLGGIEAEVAQVVRPDLLAYNNDWPAIQAMHDDAMSPSFRNQLIDDFSGGWVYSWHVMDHVGYASNPRNKALGYGEVFRFYRDAVQRAGQGLDEINWHFHPLFPDGDPLKAATSYTNSYPQLNQILARRLIDEGWFPVANRPGFHSERPDSHAFLEQWIPFDYANQSFEEESGQRDLRGGRFGDWRRAPQEWTGFRPSHRDYQRPGDMNRHVFRCLNVGTRFRELRQAHVDQAFAQASEKGTAILAFADHDYRDIRPDVQRVRQMVSDARGRHADVQIRFNGAVAAAREHLAATGELPQQEPLALAISIDDSILSVRCTAGRCFGPQPFLAYKTRAGIYIHDNFDVQTPELLWSYVFDAQTVPLDQIESIAVGSAGFDGSVATVRHAL
;
A
#
# COMPACT_ATOMS: atom_id res chain seq x y z
N MET A 1 -17.60 20.82 21.58
CA MET A 1 -17.09 19.65 20.82
C MET A 1 -15.68 19.99 20.38
N PRO A 2 -14.75 19.03 20.32
CA PRO A 2 -13.41 19.27 19.75
C PRO A 2 -13.55 19.78 18.31
N ALA A 3 -12.56 20.56 17.85
CA ALA A 3 -12.54 21.04 16.46
C ALA A 3 -12.46 19.83 15.50
N PRO A 4 -13.19 19.86 14.37
CA PRO A 4 -13.09 18.80 13.37
C PRO A 4 -11.67 18.63 12.83
N VAL A 5 -11.25 17.38 12.57
CA VAL A 5 -9.90 17.06 12.11
C VAL A 5 -9.92 16.29 10.78
N LEU A 6 -9.28 16.86 9.75
CA LEU A 6 -8.98 16.17 8.51
C LEU A 6 -7.57 15.57 8.57
N GLN A 7 -7.49 14.24 8.52
CA GLN A 7 -6.24 13.50 8.41
C GLN A 7 -5.79 13.51 6.95
N ILE A 8 -4.58 13.98 6.67
CA ILE A 8 -3.98 13.99 5.33
C ILE A 8 -2.96 12.85 5.27
N VAL A 9 -3.21 11.88 4.38
CA VAL A 9 -2.43 10.65 4.28
C VAL A 9 -1.80 10.52 2.90
N HIS A 10 -0.48 10.53 2.86
CA HIS A 10 0.29 10.30 1.64
C HIS A 10 0.75 8.83 1.56
N CYS A 11 0.06 8.01 0.77
CA CYS A 11 0.44 6.63 0.52
C CYS A 11 1.32 6.52 -0.71
N ILE A 12 2.58 6.10 -0.58
CA ILE A 12 3.46 5.89 -1.74
C ILE A 12 3.48 4.42 -2.11
N ASP A 13 3.16 4.08 -3.36
CA ASP A 13 3.45 2.75 -3.91
C ASP A 13 4.96 2.65 -4.12
N THR A 14 5.62 1.82 -3.31
CA THR A 14 7.07 1.78 -3.21
C THR A 14 7.61 0.52 -3.88
N GLU A 15 8.14 0.69 -5.09
CA GLU A 15 8.66 -0.38 -5.95
C GLU A 15 10.20 -0.33 -6.11
N GLY A 16 10.86 0.75 -5.69
CA GLY A 16 12.27 0.99 -5.96
C GLY A 16 12.51 1.48 -7.40
N PRO A 17 13.76 1.44 -7.89
CA PRO A 17 14.12 2.05 -9.16
C PRO A 17 13.44 1.39 -10.36
N LEU A 18 13.11 2.21 -11.37
CA LEU A 18 12.47 1.75 -12.61
C LEU A 18 13.20 2.29 -13.85
N GLN A 19 13.46 1.41 -14.82
CA GLN A 19 13.98 1.79 -16.12
C GLN A 19 12.97 1.49 -17.23
N GLU A 20 12.68 2.48 -18.07
CA GLU A 20 11.87 2.32 -19.28
C GLU A 20 12.70 2.70 -20.51
N PRO A 21 13.17 1.72 -21.30
CA PRO A 21 13.76 2.00 -22.60
C PRO A 21 12.75 2.66 -23.53
N ILE A 22 13.22 3.54 -24.41
CA ILE A 22 12.35 4.25 -25.36
C ILE A 22 11.51 3.29 -26.21
N ALA A 23 12.08 2.15 -26.65
CA ALA A 23 11.34 1.13 -27.37
C ALA A 23 10.09 0.65 -26.60
N ALA A 24 10.23 0.49 -25.28
CA ALA A 24 9.15 0.03 -24.42
C ALA A 24 8.06 1.11 -24.20
N THR A 25 8.44 2.39 -24.23
CA THR A 25 7.47 3.51 -24.28
C THR A 25 6.62 3.44 -25.56
N PHE A 26 7.24 3.14 -26.70
CA PHE A 26 6.53 3.03 -27.98
C PHE A 26 5.67 1.76 -28.05
N GLU A 27 6.11 0.65 -27.48
CA GLU A 27 5.25 -0.54 -27.29
C GLU A 27 4.00 -0.21 -26.45
N ARG A 28 4.15 0.61 -25.41
CA ARG A 28 3.03 1.08 -24.59
C ARG A 28 2.09 2.00 -25.39
N ILE A 29 2.62 2.91 -26.21
CA ILE A 29 1.82 3.73 -27.13
C ILE A 29 1.02 2.84 -28.09
N LYS A 30 1.66 1.83 -28.69
CA LYS A 30 1.00 0.86 -29.58
C LYS A 30 -0.09 0.08 -28.87
N SER A 31 0.15 -0.37 -27.64
CA SER A 31 -0.81 -1.11 -26.83
C SER A 31 -2.04 -0.28 -26.44
N ILE A 32 -1.84 0.99 -26.04
CA ILE A 32 -2.91 1.86 -25.58
C ILE A 32 -3.71 2.44 -26.75
N PHE A 33 -3.04 2.90 -27.80
CA PHE A 33 -3.63 3.70 -28.88
C PHE A 33 -3.68 2.99 -30.23
N GLY A 34 -3.00 1.85 -30.39
CA GLY A 34 -2.88 1.14 -31.67
C GLY A 34 -1.92 1.82 -32.66
N LEU A 35 -1.10 2.78 -32.19
CA LEU A 35 -0.18 3.55 -33.03
C LEU A 35 1.16 2.83 -33.15
N ASP A 36 1.54 2.47 -34.38
CA ASP A 36 2.84 1.85 -34.69
C ASP A 36 3.79 2.93 -35.23
N LEU A 37 4.61 3.50 -34.33
CA LEU A 37 5.52 4.60 -34.63
C LEU A 37 6.96 4.17 -34.41
N GLU A 38 7.88 4.67 -35.24
CA GLU A 38 9.30 4.34 -35.10
C GLU A 38 9.87 4.93 -33.79
N PRO A 39 10.43 4.09 -32.89
CA PRO A 39 10.96 4.55 -31.61
C PRO A 39 12.20 5.42 -31.79
N SER A 40 12.07 6.72 -31.48
CA SER A 40 13.21 7.62 -31.44
C SER A 40 12.97 8.80 -30.51
N ALA A 41 14.04 9.42 -29.99
CA ALA A 41 13.94 10.61 -29.14
C ALA A 41 13.28 11.79 -29.88
N ASP A 42 13.44 11.87 -31.21
CA ASP A 42 12.80 12.90 -32.02
C ASP A 42 11.29 12.64 -32.17
N THR A 43 10.90 11.40 -32.45
CA THR A 43 9.48 10.99 -32.49
C THR A 43 8.82 11.25 -31.13
N LEU A 44 9.48 10.89 -30.03
CA LEU A 44 8.96 11.13 -28.68
C LEU A 44 8.76 12.62 -28.39
N ARG A 45 9.73 13.48 -28.73
CA ARG A 45 9.58 14.95 -28.59
C ARG A 45 8.41 15.49 -29.39
N LYS A 46 8.20 15.01 -30.62
CA LYS A 46 7.08 15.43 -31.47
C LYS A 46 5.73 14.96 -30.93
N LEU A 47 5.66 13.77 -30.32
CA LEU A 47 4.45 13.31 -29.62
C LEU A 47 4.16 14.19 -28.40
N GLN A 48 5.18 14.51 -27.60
CA GLN A 48 5.04 15.37 -26.42
C GLN A 48 4.58 16.79 -26.76
N SER A 49 5.00 17.32 -27.91
CA SER A 49 4.62 18.65 -28.40
C SER A 49 3.41 18.67 -29.33
N GLN A 50 2.72 17.53 -29.52
CA GLN A 50 1.55 17.39 -30.40
C GLN A 50 1.83 17.78 -31.86
N GLN A 51 3.04 17.53 -32.34
CA GLN A 51 3.50 17.86 -33.69
C GLN A 51 3.29 16.74 -34.73
N ILE A 52 2.85 15.57 -34.29
CA ILE A 52 2.45 14.46 -35.17
C ILE A 52 0.92 14.49 -35.26
N ASP A 53 0.38 14.53 -36.47
CA ASP A 53 -1.05 14.35 -36.72
C ASP A 53 -1.42 12.89 -36.41
N LEU A 54 -2.25 12.70 -35.38
CA LEU A 54 -2.73 11.40 -34.90
C LEU A 54 -4.25 11.28 -35.09
N GLY A 55 -4.88 12.18 -35.86
CA GLY A 55 -6.31 12.14 -36.11
C GLY A 55 -7.16 12.55 -34.90
N GLY A 56 -6.68 13.49 -34.09
CA GLY A 56 -7.44 14.11 -32.99
C GLY A 56 -7.19 13.52 -31.59
N ILE A 57 -6.26 12.58 -31.44
CA ILE A 57 -5.86 11.98 -30.15
C ILE A 57 -4.51 12.51 -29.64
N GLU A 58 -3.98 13.59 -30.21
CA GLU A 58 -2.65 14.12 -29.91
C GLU A 58 -2.50 14.47 -28.43
N ALA A 59 -3.52 15.09 -27.85
CA ALA A 59 -3.53 15.45 -26.43
C ALA A 59 -3.52 14.22 -25.51
N GLU A 60 -4.29 13.18 -25.85
CA GLU A 60 -4.32 11.93 -25.07
C GLU A 60 -2.97 11.21 -25.11
N VAL A 61 -2.35 11.15 -26.29
CA VAL A 61 -1.03 10.54 -26.45
C VAL A 61 0.04 11.34 -25.71
N ALA A 62 0.05 12.67 -25.85
CA ALA A 62 0.98 13.56 -25.16
C ALA A 62 0.86 13.42 -23.63
N GLN A 63 -0.35 13.22 -23.10
CA GLN A 63 -0.57 12.97 -21.67
C GLN A 63 0.10 11.68 -21.19
N VAL A 64 0.10 10.61 -22.00
CA VAL A 64 0.70 9.30 -21.64
C VAL A 64 2.23 9.31 -21.66
N VAL A 65 2.83 10.17 -22.50
CA VAL A 65 4.29 10.29 -22.67
C VAL A 65 4.87 11.60 -22.15
N ARG A 66 4.15 12.28 -21.26
CA ARG A 66 4.57 13.55 -20.67
C ARG A 66 5.97 13.42 -20.04
N PRO A 67 6.90 14.39 -20.23
CA PRO A 67 8.29 14.25 -19.79
C PRO A 67 8.46 13.86 -18.31
N ASP A 68 7.68 14.46 -17.42
CA ASP A 68 7.68 14.17 -15.98
C ASP A 68 7.24 12.74 -15.65
N LEU A 69 6.36 12.13 -16.46
CA LEU A 69 5.93 10.75 -16.27
C LEU A 69 6.99 9.72 -16.71
N LEU A 70 7.92 10.13 -17.58
CA LEU A 70 9.02 9.31 -18.10
C LEU A 70 10.36 9.58 -17.39
N ALA A 71 10.41 10.60 -16.53
CA ALA A 71 11.58 10.96 -15.73
C ALA A 71 11.71 10.05 -14.50
N TYR A 72 11.95 8.77 -14.75
CA TYR A 72 12.04 7.76 -13.70
C TYR A 72 13.31 7.91 -12.85
N ASN A 73 13.17 7.67 -11.55
CA ASN A 73 14.29 7.36 -10.66
C ASN A 73 14.81 5.96 -11.06
N ASN A 74 15.88 5.95 -11.86
CA ASN A 74 16.35 4.76 -12.58
C ASN A 74 17.40 3.93 -11.83
N ASP A 75 17.88 4.43 -10.68
CA ASP A 75 18.79 3.76 -9.75
C ASP A 75 18.56 4.21 -8.29
N TRP A 76 19.22 3.53 -7.35
CA TRP A 76 19.13 3.85 -5.93
C TRP A 76 19.67 5.26 -5.58
N PRO A 77 20.78 5.74 -6.14
CA PRO A 77 21.21 7.13 -5.95
C PRO A 77 20.16 8.17 -6.32
N ALA A 78 19.41 7.98 -7.41
CA ALA A 78 18.33 8.89 -7.80
C ALA A 78 17.20 8.92 -6.75
N ILE A 79 16.78 7.75 -6.27
CA ILE A 79 15.79 7.65 -5.18
C ILE A 79 16.32 8.30 -3.90
N GLN A 80 17.59 8.04 -3.53
CA GLN A 80 18.21 8.62 -2.35
C GLN A 80 18.25 10.15 -2.44
N ALA A 81 18.60 10.71 -3.60
CA ALA A 81 18.62 12.16 -3.81
C ALA A 81 17.22 12.79 -3.70
N MET A 82 16.17 12.10 -4.17
CA MET A 82 14.79 12.52 -3.94
C MET A 82 14.45 12.49 -2.45
N HIS A 83 14.79 11.42 -1.73
CA HIS A 83 14.53 11.27 -0.30
C HIS A 83 15.26 12.33 0.54
N ASP A 84 16.53 12.60 0.26
CA ASP A 84 17.35 13.57 1.00
C ASP A 84 16.69 14.95 1.06
N ASP A 85 15.99 15.34 -0.01
CA ASP A 85 15.21 16.57 -0.06
C ASP A 85 13.78 16.38 0.46
N ALA A 86 13.00 15.46 -0.11
CA ALA A 86 11.58 15.26 0.20
C ALA A 86 11.34 14.94 1.68
N MET A 87 12.24 14.19 2.31
CA MET A 87 12.17 13.81 3.72
C MET A 87 12.87 14.80 4.65
N SER A 88 13.49 15.87 4.12
CA SER A 88 14.15 16.89 4.93
C SER A 88 13.15 17.72 5.74
N PRO A 89 13.55 18.26 6.92
CA PRO A 89 12.72 19.22 7.64
C PRO A 89 12.36 20.46 6.81
N SER A 90 13.29 20.95 5.98
CA SER A 90 13.05 22.10 5.10
C SER A 90 11.96 21.86 4.07
N PHE A 91 11.86 20.65 3.52
CA PHE A 91 10.80 20.31 2.60
C PHE A 91 9.49 20.01 3.32
N ARG A 92 9.51 19.21 4.39
CA ARG A 92 8.32 18.82 5.16
C ARG A 92 7.57 20.01 5.73
N ASN A 93 8.30 20.99 6.26
CA ASN A 93 7.75 22.13 7.00
C ASN A 93 7.36 23.32 6.11
N GLN A 94 7.35 23.17 4.78
CA GLN A 94 6.82 24.20 3.88
C GLN A 94 5.32 24.43 4.07
N LEU A 95 4.60 23.40 4.54
CA LEU A 95 3.27 23.51 5.11
C LEU A 95 3.27 22.74 6.42
N ILE A 96 2.93 23.42 7.52
CA ILE A 96 2.80 22.84 8.85
C ILE A 96 1.31 22.70 9.15
N ASP A 97 0.94 21.59 9.79
CA ASP A 97 -0.43 21.32 10.20
C ASP A 97 -0.83 22.06 11.48
N ASP A 98 -2.07 21.89 11.94
CA ASP A 98 -2.59 22.58 13.13
C ASP A 98 -2.09 21.98 14.46
N PHE A 99 -1.23 20.97 14.38
CA PHE A 99 -0.61 20.26 15.50
C PHE A 99 0.92 20.39 15.50
N SER A 100 1.45 21.35 14.73
CA SER A 100 2.89 21.63 14.58
C SER A 100 3.69 20.51 13.89
N GLY A 101 3.01 19.61 13.18
CA GLY A 101 3.60 18.56 12.35
C GLY A 101 3.89 19.02 10.92
N GLY A 102 5.01 18.57 10.37
CA GLY A 102 5.30 18.67 8.94
C GLY A 102 4.70 17.49 8.16
N TRP A 103 4.90 17.49 6.84
CA TRP A 103 4.45 16.39 5.97
C TRP A 103 4.97 15.01 6.42
N VAL A 104 4.12 13.98 6.33
CA VAL A 104 4.41 12.58 6.71
C VAL A 104 4.21 11.66 5.50
N TYR A 105 5.09 10.66 5.35
CA TYR A 105 5.04 9.67 4.27
C TYR A 105 4.65 8.28 4.81
N SER A 106 3.75 7.61 4.09
CA SER A 106 3.37 6.22 4.34
C SER A 106 3.86 5.34 3.19
N TRP A 107 5.04 4.75 3.34
CA TRP A 107 5.71 3.96 2.29
C TRP A 107 5.10 2.56 2.23
N HIS A 108 4.32 2.25 1.20
CA HIS A 108 3.73 0.93 1.00
C HIS A 108 4.66 0.11 0.12
N VAL A 109 5.44 -0.77 0.75
CA VAL A 109 6.61 -1.39 0.11
C VAL A 109 6.29 -2.78 -0.40
N MET A 110 6.67 -3.05 -1.65
CA MET A 110 6.56 -4.36 -2.27
C MET A 110 7.92 -5.06 -2.45
N ASP A 111 7.85 -6.34 -2.81
CA ASP A 111 9.00 -7.17 -3.18
C ASP A 111 8.85 -7.63 -4.63
N HIS A 112 9.89 -7.47 -5.43
CA HIS A 112 9.92 -7.98 -6.79
C HIS A 112 10.53 -9.39 -6.81
N VAL A 113 9.66 -10.40 -6.76
CA VAL A 113 10.06 -11.82 -6.68
C VAL A 113 9.26 -12.66 -7.67
N GLY A 114 9.82 -13.80 -8.08
CA GLY A 114 9.11 -14.74 -8.97
C GLY A 114 9.01 -14.30 -10.45
N TYR A 115 9.76 -13.28 -10.87
CA TYR A 115 9.78 -12.84 -12.26
C TYR A 115 10.60 -13.78 -13.16
N ALA A 116 10.09 -14.05 -14.37
CA ALA A 116 10.77 -14.83 -15.40
C ALA A 116 11.85 -14.02 -16.15
N SER A 117 11.77 -12.69 -16.11
CA SER A 117 12.73 -11.77 -16.71
C SER A 117 12.77 -10.44 -15.94
N ASN A 118 13.73 -9.56 -16.25
CA ASN A 118 13.81 -8.22 -15.63
C ASN A 118 14.02 -7.09 -16.66
N PRO A 119 13.09 -6.88 -17.60
CA PRO A 119 13.26 -5.93 -18.70
C PRO A 119 13.29 -4.46 -18.25
N ARG A 120 12.91 -4.18 -16.99
CA ARG A 120 12.85 -2.82 -16.41
C ARG A 120 13.90 -2.57 -15.33
N ASN A 121 14.87 -3.49 -15.20
CA ASN A 121 15.94 -3.46 -14.20
C ASN A 121 15.44 -3.18 -12.77
N LYS A 122 14.31 -3.79 -12.40
CA LYS A 122 13.72 -3.70 -11.06
C LYS A 122 14.64 -4.34 -10.02
N ALA A 123 14.57 -3.85 -8.78
CA ALA A 123 15.30 -4.42 -7.65
C ALA A 123 14.71 -5.79 -7.23
N LEU A 124 15.23 -6.88 -7.79
CA LEU A 124 14.70 -8.23 -7.55
C LEU A 124 15.20 -8.83 -6.25
N GLY A 125 14.29 -9.42 -5.47
CA GLY A 125 14.62 -10.22 -4.30
C GLY A 125 13.71 -9.97 -3.12
N TYR A 126 13.80 -10.87 -2.13
CA TYR A 126 13.07 -10.72 -0.87
C TYR A 126 13.77 -9.70 0.02
N GLY A 127 13.05 -8.63 0.33
CA GLY A 127 13.41 -7.54 1.23
C GLY A 127 14.30 -6.47 0.60
N GLU A 128 14.59 -6.53 -0.70
CA GLU A 128 15.51 -5.58 -1.34
C GLU A 128 15.02 -4.12 -1.24
N VAL A 129 13.78 -3.87 -1.67
CA VAL A 129 13.15 -2.55 -1.54
C VAL A 129 12.83 -2.25 -0.07
N PHE A 130 12.29 -3.23 0.65
CA PHE A 130 11.91 -3.10 2.06
C PHE A 130 13.07 -2.60 2.94
N ARG A 131 14.26 -3.19 2.84
CA ARG A 131 15.42 -2.80 3.65
C ARG A 131 15.89 -1.39 3.32
N PHE A 132 15.94 -1.02 2.04
CA PHE A 132 16.31 0.34 1.64
C PHE A 132 15.39 1.39 2.27
N TYR A 133 14.07 1.19 2.20
CA TYR A 133 13.08 2.11 2.77
C TYR A 133 13.06 2.09 4.29
N ARG A 134 13.28 0.93 4.92
CA ARG A 134 13.46 0.84 6.38
C ARG A 134 14.63 1.68 6.85
N ASP A 135 15.76 1.57 6.18
CA ASP A 135 16.94 2.35 6.53
C ASP A 135 16.70 3.85 6.27
N ALA A 136 15.99 4.22 5.19
CA ALA A 136 15.63 5.61 4.91
C ALA A 136 14.72 6.22 5.97
N VAL A 137 13.66 5.52 6.39
CA VAL A 137 12.75 5.95 7.46
C VAL A 137 13.50 6.07 8.80
N GLN A 138 14.37 5.11 9.12
CA GLN A 138 15.20 5.18 10.32
C GLN A 138 16.15 6.38 10.32
N ARG A 139 16.77 6.70 9.17
CA ARG A 139 17.63 7.88 9.00
C ARG A 139 16.86 9.19 9.15
N ALA A 140 15.62 9.26 8.66
CA ALA A 140 14.80 10.46 8.73
C ALA A 140 14.34 10.78 10.17
N GLY A 141 14.13 9.76 11.00
CA GLY A 141 13.80 9.89 12.42
C GLY A 141 12.70 8.94 12.85
N GLN A 142 12.83 8.35 14.03
CA GLN A 142 11.86 7.39 14.54
C GLN A 142 10.46 8.00 14.71
N GLY A 143 9.45 7.28 14.23
CA GLY A 143 8.05 7.67 14.40
C GLY A 143 7.56 8.79 13.49
N LEU A 144 8.38 9.28 12.56
CA LEU A 144 7.97 10.31 11.59
C LEU A 144 7.21 9.72 10.40
N ASP A 145 7.79 8.71 9.77
CA ASP A 145 7.19 7.99 8.63
C ASP A 145 6.97 6.52 9.00
N GLU A 146 6.18 5.82 8.19
CA GLU A 146 5.88 4.41 8.39
C GLU A 146 6.11 3.56 7.14
N ILE A 147 6.29 2.26 7.37
CA ILE A 147 6.37 1.24 6.33
C ILE A 147 5.15 0.34 6.43
N ASN A 148 4.47 0.21 5.31
CA ASN A 148 3.25 -0.53 5.11
C ASN A 148 3.41 -1.56 4.00
N TRP A 149 2.37 -2.36 3.77
CA TRP A 149 2.40 -3.44 2.81
C TRP A 149 1.85 -3.03 1.45
N HIS A 150 2.60 -3.38 0.41
CA HIS A 150 2.17 -3.33 -0.98
C HIS A 150 2.50 -4.65 -1.64
N PHE A 151 1.58 -5.17 -2.44
CA PHE A 151 1.77 -6.43 -3.13
C PHE A 151 1.17 -6.42 -4.52
N HIS A 152 1.98 -6.83 -5.50
CA HIS A 152 1.55 -7.06 -6.87
C HIS A 152 1.44 -8.58 -7.10
N PRO A 153 0.24 -9.09 -7.38
CA PRO A 153 0.11 -10.44 -7.90
C PRO A 153 0.82 -10.59 -9.24
N LEU A 154 1.22 -11.82 -9.55
CA LEU A 154 1.94 -12.18 -10.76
C LEU A 154 1.06 -12.99 -11.68
N PHE A 155 1.20 -12.75 -12.98
CA PHE A 155 0.64 -13.64 -13.97
C PHE A 155 1.41 -14.99 -13.90
N PRO A 156 0.76 -16.16 -14.11
CA PRO A 156 1.39 -17.45 -13.89
C PRO A 156 2.67 -17.75 -14.70
N ASP A 157 2.93 -17.03 -15.79
CA ASP A 157 4.16 -17.18 -16.57
C ASP A 157 5.33 -16.35 -16.04
N GLY A 158 5.12 -15.57 -14.97
CA GLY A 158 6.14 -14.75 -14.34
C GLY A 158 6.54 -13.50 -15.14
N ASP A 159 5.80 -13.11 -16.19
CA ASP A 159 6.08 -11.89 -16.95
C ASP A 159 5.81 -10.63 -16.09
N PRO A 160 6.85 -9.83 -15.75
CA PRO A 160 6.70 -8.68 -14.87
C PRO A 160 6.01 -7.48 -15.54
N LEU A 161 5.77 -7.53 -16.86
CA LEU A 161 5.07 -6.48 -17.60
C LEU A 161 3.55 -6.70 -17.65
N LYS A 162 3.09 -7.90 -17.26
CA LYS A 162 1.66 -8.22 -17.18
C LYS A 162 1.11 -7.81 -15.83
N ALA A 163 -0.04 -7.15 -15.86
CA ALA A 163 -0.83 -6.95 -14.66
C ALA A 163 -1.56 -8.25 -14.29
N ALA A 164 -1.60 -8.55 -13.00
CA ALA A 164 -2.42 -9.61 -12.44
C ALA A 164 -3.15 -9.14 -11.18
N THR A 165 -4.25 -9.81 -10.86
CA THR A 165 -5.16 -9.40 -9.77
C THR A 165 -5.57 -10.56 -8.86
N SER A 166 -5.09 -11.79 -9.11
CA SER A 166 -5.40 -12.94 -8.28
C SER A 166 -4.28 -13.19 -7.29
N TYR A 167 -4.58 -13.01 -6.00
CA TYR A 167 -3.67 -13.40 -4.93
C TYR A 167 -3.49 -14.91 -4.89
N THR A 168 -4.54 -15.70 -5.13
CA THR A 168 -4.45 -17.17 -5.10
C THR A 168 -3.37 -17.71 -6.04
N ASN A 169 -3.25 -17.15 -7.25
CA ASN A 169 -2.20 -17.53 -8.21
C ASN A 169 -0.78 -17.13 -7.76
N SER A 170 -0.65 -16.29 -6.74
CA SER A 170 0.61 -15.76 -6.22
C SER A 170 0.81 -16.02 -4.72
N TYR A 171 -0.01 -16.88 -4.11
CA TYR A 171 0.14 -17.28 -2.71
C TYR A 171 1.53 -17.82 -2.37
N PRO A 172 2.21 -18.60 -3.23
CA PRO A 172 3.58 -19.01 -2.94
C PRO A 172 4.53 -17.82 -2.70
N GLN A 173 4.48 -16.80 -3.57
CA GLN A 173 5.31 -15.60 -3.44
C GLN A 173 4.86 -14.74 -2.26
N LEU A 174 3.55 -14.53 -2.11
CA LEU A 174 2.97 -13.76 -1.01
C LEU A 174 3.40 -14.33 0.35
N ASN A 175 3.23 -15.64 0.54
CA ASN A 175 3.58 -16.32 1.78
C ASN A 175 5.08 -16.25 2.05
N GLN A 176 5.93 -16.38 1.02
CA GLN A 176 7.37 -16.21 1.16
C GLN A 176 7.74 -14.79 1.60
N ILE A 177 7.11 -13.76 1.03
CA ILE A 177 7.36 -12.36 1.40
C ILE A 177 7.02 -12.15 2.88
N LEU A 178 5.82 -12.53 3.31
CA LEU A 178 5.38 -12.32 4.70
C LEU A 178 6.18 -13.17 5.69
N ALA A 179 6.46 -14.44 5.37
CA ALA A 179 7.28 -15.31 6.22
C ALA A 179 8.69 -14.76 6.40
N ARG A 180 9.32 -14.24 5.34
CA ARG A 180 10.66 -13.64 5.41
C ARG A 180 10.66 -12.32 6.17
N ARG A 181 9.70 -11.43 5.91
CA ARG A 181 9.57 -10.18 6.69
C ARG A 181 9.36 -10.45 8.17
N LEU A 182 8.59 -11.48 8.52
CA LEU A 182 8.34 -11.84 9.91
C LEU A 182 9.57 -12.48 10.58
N ILE A 183 10.20 -13.46 9.93
CA ILE A 183 11.34 -14.20 10.50
C ILE A 183 12.62 -13.36 10.51
N ASP A 184 12.96 -12.76 9.37
CA ASP A 184 14.24 -12.09 9.16
C ASP A 184 14.22 -10.65 9.66
N GLU A 185 13.08 -9.96 9.49
CA GLU A 185 12.96 -8.52 9.77
C GLU A 185 12.11 -8.19 11.00
N GLY A 186 11.48 -9.18 11.64
CA GLY A 186 10.64 -8.99 12.83
C GLY A 186 9.40 -8.13 12.58
N TRP A 187 8.96 -8.02 11.32
CA TRP A 187 7.93 -7.08 10.88
C TRP A 187 6.70 -7.80 10.36
N PHE A 188 5.52 -7.28 10.69
CA PHE A 188 4.23 -7.80 10.21
C PHE A 188 3.32 -6.63 9.78
N PRO A 189 2.57 -6.79 8.66
CA PRO A 189 1.79 -5.69 8.08
C PRO A 189 0.53 -5.31 8.87
N VAL A 190 0.12 -4.04 8.75
CA VAL A 190 -1.11 -3.47 9.36
C VAL A 190 -1.94 -2.68 8.36
N ALA A 191 -1.28 -1.90 7.50
CA ALA A 191 -1.92 -1.18 6.41
C ALA A 191 -1.53 -1.79 5.06
N ASN A 192 -2.51 -1.87 4.16
CA ASN A 192 -2.35 -2.34 2.79
C ASN A 192 -2.67 -1.22 1.80
N ARG A 193 -1.91 -1.22 0.70
CA ARG A 193 -2.32 -0.61 -0.55
C ARG A 193 -2.15 -1.65 -1.67
N PRO A 194 -3.19 -2.01 -2.42
CA PRO A 194 -3.08 -3.11 -3.38
C PRO A 194 -2.44 -2.69 -4.69
N GLY A 195 -1.67 -3.59 -5.28
CA GLY A 195 -1.16 -3.45 -6.64
C GLY A 195 -2.28 -3.25 -7.65
N PHE A 196 -2.04 -2.38 -8.64
CA PHE A 196 -3.02 -2.00 -9.66
C PHE A 196 -4.37 -1.55 -9.06
N HIS A 197 -4.38 -1.08 -7.81
CA HIS A 197 -5.58 -0.66 -7.07
C HIS A 197 -6.68 -1.72 -7.04
N SER A 198 -6.31 -2.99 -7.16
CA SER A 198 -7.23 -4.08 -7.46
C SER A 198 -7.46 -4.97 -6.24
N GLU A 199 -8.74 -5.10 -5.86
CA GLU A 199 -9.19 -6.16 -4.97
C GLU A 199 -10.14 -7.12 -5.70
N ARG A 200 -10.05 -8.39 -5.33
CA ARG A 200 -10.87 -9.51 -5.83
C ARG A 200 -11.28 -10.38 -4.64
N PRO A 201 -12.25 -11.30 -4.78
CA PRO A 201 -12.72 -12.11 -3.66
C PRO A 201 -11.60 -12.84 -2.89
N ASP A 202 -10.53 -13.27 -3.57
CA ASP A 202 -9.37 -13.91 -2.97
C ASP A 202 -8.51 -12.93 -2.15
N SER A 203 -8.13 -11.78 -2.70
CA SER A 203 -7.38 -10.77 -1.94
C SER A 203 -8.21 -10.19 -0.79
N HIS A 204 -9.51 -10.02 -1.01
CA HIS A 204 -10.46 -9.54 -0.02
C HIS A 204 -10.55 -10.48 1.20
N ALA A 205 -10.66 -11.79 0.96
CA ALA A 205 -10.65 -12.81 2.00
C ALA A 205 -9.28 -12.95 2.67
N PHE A 206 -8.19 -12.74 1.95
CA PHE A 206 -6.84 -12.71 2.52
C PHE A 206 -6.67 -11.55 3.51
N LEU A 207 -7.04 -10.33 3.11
CA LEU A 207 -6.85 -9.13 3.93
C LEU A 207 -7.65 -9.21 5.24
N GLU A 208 -8.85 -9.78 5.22
CA GLU A 208 -9.69 -9.96 6.41
C GLU A 208 -9.05 -10.85 7.49
N GLN A 209 -8.08 -11.69 7.13
CA GLN A 209 -7.43 -12.56 8.10
C GLN A 209 -6.35 -11.84 8.91
N TRP A 210 -5.75 -10.77 8.40
CA TRP A 210 -4.53 -10.20 9.02
C TRP A 210 -4.37 -8.68 8.95
N ILE A 211 -5.06 -7.97 8.05
CA ILE A 211 -4.77 -6.56 7.75
C ILE A 211 -5.96 -5.66 8.11
N PRO A 212 -5.88 -4.85 9.19
CA PRO A 212 -6.99 -4.01 9.64
C PRO A 212 -7.29 -2.80 8.76
N PHE A 213 -6.29 -2.20 8.13
CA PHE A 213 -6.46 -0.95 7.38
C PHE A 213 -6.09 -1.12 5.91
N ASP A 214 -6.94 -0.62 5.03
CA ASP A 214 -6.74 -0.78 3.59
C ASP A 214 -7.08 0.50 2.84
N TYR A 215 -6.11 1.00 2.09
CA TYR A 215 -6.20 2.22 1.30
C TYR A 215 -6.41 1.91 -0.18
N ALA A 216 -7.33 1.00 -0.48
CA ALA A 216 -7.57 0.53 -1.83
C ALA A 216 -8.67 1.29 -2.59
N ASN A 217 -9.61 1.91 -1.89
CA ASN A 217 -10.84 2.40 -2.52
C ASN A 217 -10.56 3.58 -3.45
N GLN A 218 -10.66 3.32 -4.75
CA GLN A 218 -10.54 4.35 -5.77
C GLN A 218 -11.89 4.72 -6.38
N SER A 219 -12.95 4.78 -5.57
CA SER A 219 -14.24 5.24 -6.04
C SER A 219 -14.11 6.65 -6.61
N PHE A 220 -14.66 6.85 -7.81
CA PHE A 220 -14.49 8.04 -8.62
C PHE A 220 -15.80 8.32 -9.35
N GLU A 221 -16.11 9.60 -9.53
CA GLU A 221 -17.42 10.06 -10.02
C GLU A 221 -17.61 9.76 -11.51
N GLU A 222 -16.52 9.79 -12.27
CA GLU A 222 -16.51 9.62 -13.73
C GLU A 222 -15.78 8.33 -14.13
N GLU A 223 -16.31 7.59 -15.11
CA GLU A 223 -15.53 6.54 -15.76
C GLU A 223 -14.49 7.17 -16.70
N SER A 224 -13.28 6.61 -16.70
CA SER A 224 -12.27 7.00 -17.69
C SER A 224 -12.77 6.68 -19.10
N GLY A 225 -12.74 7.67 -19.99
CA GLY A 225 -13.01 7.46 -21.42
C GLY A 225 -11.96 6.58 -22.12
N GLN A 226 -10.80 6.40 -21.49
CA GLN A 226 -9.63 5.71 -22.04
C GLN A 226 -9.89 4.20 -22.14
N ARG A 227 -9.63 3.65 -23.34
CA ARG A 227 -10.03 2.28 -23.71
C ARG A 227 -9.43 1.21 -22.79
N ASP A 228 -8.22 1.41 -22.31
CA ASP A 228 -7.49 0.45 -21.49
C ASP A 228 -7.95 0.40 -20.02
N LEU A 229 -8.75 1.38 -19.57
CA LEU A 229 -9.22 1.51 -18.18
C LEU A 229 -10.74 1.25 -18.04
N ARG A 230 -11.42 0.90 -19.14
CA ARG A 230 -12.87 0.69 -19.15
C ARG A 230 -13.31 -0.51 -18.33
N GLY A 231 -14.51 -0.43 -17.77
CA GLY A 231 -15.18 -1.56 -17.12
C GLY A 231 -14.53 -2.03 -15.82
N GLY A 232 -13.75 -1.18 -15.14
CA GLY A 232 -13.10 -1.52 -13.87
C GLY A 232 -11.80 -2.32 -14.02
N ARG A 233 -11.17 -2.28 -15.21
CA ARG A 233 -9.84 -2.83 -15.43
C ARG A 233 -8.81 -2.04 -14.58
N PHE A 234 -7.99 -2.76 -13.81
CA PHE A 234 -7.08 -2.20 -12.78
C PHE A 234 -7.81 -1.57 -11.57
N GLY A 235 -8.81 -2.29 -11.07
CA GLY A 235 -9.49 -2.01 -9.80
C GLY A 235 -10.88 -1.46 -10.04
N ASP A 236 -11.91 -2.27 -9.77
CA ASP A 236 -13.30 -1.83 -9.87
C ASP A 236 -13.79 -1.32 -8.52
N TRP A 237 -14.08 -0.03 -8.43
CA TRP A 237 -14.56 0.65 -7.23
C TRP A 237 -15.83 1.46 -7.49
N ARG A 238 -16.49 1.24 -8.64
CA ARG A 238 -17.63 2.06 -9.10
C ARG A 238 -18.84 2.00 -8.19
N ARG A 239 -18.94 0.97 -7.35
CA ARG A 239 -20.04 0.79 -6.39
C ARG A 239 -19.62 1.09 -4.96
N ALA A 240 -18.34 1.46 -4.75
CA ALA A 240 -17.81 1.77 -3.44
C ALA A 240 -18.19 3.17 -2.96
N PRO A 241 -18.38 3.36 -1.64
CA PRO A 241 -18.53 4.66 -1.01
C PRO A 241 -17.49 5.67 -1.52
N GLN A 242 -17.92 6.91 -1.73
CA GLN A 242 -17.04 8.03 -2.13
C GLN A 242 -16.63 8.89 -0.93
N GLU A 243 -17.12 8.56 0.26
CA GLU A 243 -16.84 9.21 1.51
C GLU A 243 -15.39 9.00 1.96
N TRP A 244 -14.82 10.03 2.56
CA TRP A 244 -13.49 10.09 3.14
C TRP A 244 -13.45 9.59 4.59
N THR A 245 -14.52 8.96 5.07
CA THR A 245 -14.58 8.36 6.43
C THR A 245 -14.32 6.86 6.43
N GLY A 246 -14.11 6.26 5.25
CA GLY A 246 -13.97 4.82 5.11
C GLY A 246 -15.24 4.04 5.44
N PHE A 247 -15.16 2.72 5.29
CA PHE A 247 -16.25 1.79 5.60
C PHE A 247 -15.69 0.39 5.87
N ARG A 248 -16.46 -0.42 6.60
CA ARG A 248 -16.20 -1.87 6.69
C ARG A 248 -16.88 -2.58 5.52
N PRO A 249 -16.19 -3.42 4.75
CA PRO A 249 -16.77 -4.03 3.57
C PRO A 249 -17.70 -5.21 3.91
N SER A 250 -18.49 -5.62 2.93
CA SER A 250 -19.29 -6.84 2.97
C SER A 250 -18.47 -8.03 2.51
N HIS A 251 -18.56 -9.16 3.22
CA HIS A 251 -17.93 -10.43 2.82
C HIS A 251 -18.20 -10.84 1.37
N ARG A 252 -19.38 -10.52 0.82
CA ARG A 252 -19.73 -10.88 -0.56
C ARG A 252 -19.25 -9.86 -1.60
N ASP A 253 -18.88 -8.67 -1.17
CA ASP A 253 -18.67 -7.53 -2.05
C ASP A 253 -17.84 -6.45 -1.36
N TYR A 254 -16.55 -6.42 -1.68
CA TYR A 254 -15.59 -5.46 -1.13
C TYR A 254 -15.96 -4.00 -1.43
N GLN A 255 -16.83 -3.74 -2.40
CA GLN A 255 -17.31 -2.40 -2.73
C GLN A 255 -18.54 -1.97 -1.91
N ARG A 256 -19.10 -2.79 -1.03
CA ARG A 256 -20.30 -2.43 -0.28
C ARG A 256 -20.03 -2.40 1.22
N PRO A 257 -20.61 -1.45 1.96
CA PRO A 257 -20.65 -1.52 3.42
C PRO A 257 -21.20 -2.86 3.92
N GLY A 258 -20.62 -3.37 5.01
CA GLY A 258 -20.97 -4.61 5.67
C GLY A 258 -20.31 -4.76 7.04
N ASP A 259 -20.09 -6.00 7.46
CA ASP A 259 -19.74 -6.36 8.83
C ASP A 259 -18.38 -7.08 8.96
N MET A 260 -17.52 -6.97 7.95
CA MET A 260 -16.14 -7.43 8.09
C MET A 260 -15.37 -6.56 9.08
N ASN A 261 -14.28 -7.08 9.61
CA ASN A 261 -13.44 -6.42 10.59
C ASN A 261 -12.64 -5.28 9.97
N ARG A 262 -12.15 -5.46 8.74
CA ARG A 262 -11.27 -4.49 8.05
C ARG A 262 -11.98 -3.16 7.75
N HIS A 263 -11.25 -2.06 7.79
CA HIS A 263 -11.69 -0.77 7.23
C HIS A 263 -11.02 -0.47 5.90
N VAL A 264 -11.84 -0.08 4.91
CA VAL A 264 -11.41 0.38 3.58
C VAL A 264 -11.53 1.90 3.52
N PHE A 265 -10.45 2.58 3.16
CA PHE A 265 -10.38 4.04 3.00
C PHE A 265 -10.21 4.43 1.53
N ARG A 266 -10.85 5.54 1.14
CA ARG A 266 -10.71 6.11 -0.21
C ARG A 266 -9.30 6.66 -0.39
N CYS A 267 -8.62 6.28 -1.47
CA CYS A 267 -7.26 6.73 -1.82
C CYS A 267 -7.18 7.02 -3.33
N LEU A 268 -7.07 8.30 -3.70
CA LEU A 268 -7.00 8.72 -5.11
C LEU A 268 -5.56 8.92 -5.57
N ASN A 269 -5.29 8.87 -6.87
CA ASN A 269 -3.92 9.07 -7.34
C ASN A 269 -3.59 10.55 -7.51
N VAL A 270 -2.31 10.92 -7.44
CA VAL A 270 -1.79 12.22 -7.86
C VAL A 270 -0.75 12.00 -8.97
N GLY A 271 -0.51 13.03 -9.78
CA GLY A 271 0.53 12.99 -10.81
C GLY A 271 0.24 12.08 -12.01
N THR A 272 -0.92 11.44 -12.11
CA THR A 272 -1.24 10.44 -13.15
C THR A 272 -2.59 10.72 -13.85
N ARG A 273 -2.86 10.02 -14.96
CA ARG A 273 -4.13 10.09 -15.69
C ARG A 273 -5.27 9.26 -15.07
N PHE A 274 -4.97 8.40 -14.10
CA PHE A 274 -5.93 7.43 -13.56
C PHE A 274 -6.50 7.89 -12.23
N ARG A 275 -7.80 8.24 -12.19
CA ARG A 275 -8.54 8.62 -10.96
C ARG A 275 -7.80 9.65 -10.12
N GLU A 276 -7.46 10.74 -10.80
CA GLU A 276 -6.61 11.80 -10.29
C GLU A 276 -7.33 12.65 -9.21
N LEU A 277 -6.63 12.98 -8.13
CA LEU A 277 -7.09 13.87 -7.09
C LEU A 277 -7.29 15.30 -7.67
N ARG A 278 -8.45 15.89 -7.38
CA ARG A 278 -8.87 17.21 -7.85
C ARG A 278 -9.23 18.07 -6.64
N GLN A 279 -9.22 19.39 -6.82
CA GLN A 279 -9.61 20.34 -5.76
C GLN A 279 -10.97 20.01 -5.14
N ALA A 280 -11.96 19.64 -5.96
CA ALA A 280 -13.30 19.29 -5.50
C ALA A 280 -13.31 18.09 -4.52
N HIS A 281 -12.39 17.13 -4.69
CA HIS A 281 -12.25 16.00 -3.78
C HIS A 281 -11.66 16.43 -2.43
N VAL A 282 -10.70 17.35 -2.44
CA VAL A 282 -10.12 17.94 -1.21
C VAL A 282 -11.21 18.73 -0.48
N ASP A 283 -11.96 19.58 -1.19
CA ASP A 283 -13.09 20.32 -0.61
C ASP A 283 -14.15 19.41 0.00
N GLN A 284 -14.46 18.29 -0.67
CA GLN A 284 -15.37 17.26 -0.14
C GLN A 284 -14.83 16.65 1.15
N ALA A 285 -13.53 16.36 1.25
CA ALA A 285 -12.94 15.81 2.46
C ALA A 285 -13.00 16.79 3.63
N PHE A 286 -12.74 18.09 3.38
CA PHE A 286 -12.93 19.15 4.37
C PHE A 286 -14.39 19.28 4.83
N ALA A 287 -15.34 19.29 3.89
CA ALA A 287 -16.76 19.35 4.22
C ALA A 287 -17.20 18.15 5.09
N GLN A 288 -16.74 16.94 4.76
CA GLN A 288 -17.05 15.75 5.54
C GLN A 288 -16.37 15.75 6.91
N ALA A 289 -15.14 16.26 7.02
CA ALA A 289 -14.51 16.44 8.32
C ALA A 289 -15.34 17.40 9.19
N SER A 290 -15.73 18.57 8.66
CA SER A 290 -16.58 19.54 9.36
C SER A 290 -17.91 18.92 9.83
N GLU A 291 -18.59 18.16 8.96
CA GLU A 291 -19.87 17.51 9.27
C GLU A 291 -19.76 16.38 10.29
N LYS A 292 -18.77 15.49 10.12
CA LYS A 292 -18.65 14.23 10.87
C LYS A 292 -17.66 14.30 12.03
N GLY A 293 -17.01 15.45 12.23
CA GLY A 293 -15.94 15.66 13.20
C GLY A 293 -14.57 15.14 12.75
N THR A 294 -14.50 14.19 11.82
CA THR A 294 -13.24 13.72 11.24
C THR A 294 -13.42 13.10 9.85
N ALA A 295 -12.38 13.17 9.03
CA ALA A 295 -12.25 12.44 7.77
C ALA A 295 -10.76 12.15 7.47
N ILE A 296 -10.50 11.28 6.50
CA ILE A 296 -9.17 10.93 5.99
C ILE A 296 -9.10 11.25 4.49
N LEU A 297 -8.35 12.28 4.11
CA LEU A 297 -7.96 12.53 2.73
C LEU A 297 -6.70 11.73 2.40
N ALA A 298 -6.87 10.56 1.79
CA ALA A 298 -5.74 9.74 1.33
C ALA A 298 -5.51 9.87 -0.17
N PHE A 299 -4.25 9.89 -0.57
CA PHE A 299 -3.83 9.92 -1.96
C PHE A 299 -2.50 9.21 -2.16
N ALA A 300 -2.13 9.00 -3.42
CA ALA A 300 -0.95 8.22 -3.74
C ALA A 300 -0.26 8.56 -5.05
N ASP A 301 1.06 8.39 -5.03
CA ASP A 301 1.97 8.39 -6.16
C ASP A 301 2.91 7.17 -6.08
N HIS A 302 4.05 7.20 -6.78
CA HIS A 302 5.02 6.10 -6.76
C HIS A 302 6.44 6.65 -6.60
N ASP A 303 7.28 5.91 -5.89
CA ASP A 303 8.65 6.28 -5.57
C ASP A 303 9.63 6.29 -6.75
N TYR A 304 9.32 5.51 -7.80
CA TYR A 304 10.11 5.51 -9.03
C TYR A 304 9.93 6.78 -9.88
N ARG A 305 9.10 7.74 -9.44
CA ARG A 305 9.02 9.11 -9.98
C ARG A 305 9.35 10.10 -8.88
N ASP A 306 9.70 11.33 -9.26
CA ASP A 306 9.87 12.41 -8.29
C ASP A 306 8.53 12.77 -7.63
N ILE A 307 8.39 12.46 -6.34
CA ILE A 307 7.16 12.72 -5.56
C ILE A 307 7.03 14.18 -5.12
N ARG A 308 8.09 14.99 -5.20
CA ARG A 308 8.08 16.35 -4.66
C ARG A 308 7.06 17.26 -5.37
N PRO A 309 6.94 17.27 -6.71
CA PRO A 309 5.91 18.04 -7.40
C PRO A 309 4.48 17.65 -6.98
N ASP A 310 4.25 16.35 -6.75
CA ASP A 310 2.95 15.83 -6.32
C ASP A 310 2.61 16.30 -4.90
N VAL A 311 3.57 16.26 -3.97
CA VAL A 311 3.42 16.85 -2.63
C VAL A 311 3.08 18.34 -2.72
N GLN A 312 3.76 19.11 -3.57
CA GLN A 312 3.47 20.55 -3.72
C GLN A 312 2.06 20.80 -4.26
N ARG A 313 1.62 19.99 -5.23
CA ARG A 313 0.27 20.09 -5.78
C ARG A 313 -0.79 19.83 -4.71
N VAL A 314 -0.61 18.82 -3.88
CA VAL A 314 -1.55 18.53 -2.79
C VAL A 314 -1.53 19.63 -1.72
N ARG A 315 -0.34 20.15 -1.35
CA ARG A 315 -0.23 21.31 -0.44
C ARG A 315 -1.02 22.53 -0.94
N GLN A 316 -0.94 22.81 -2.24
CA GLN A 316 -1.72 23.89 -2.84
C GLN A 316 -3.21 23.62 -2.69
N MET A 317 -3.67 22.41 -3.06
CA MET A 317 -5.09 22.07 -2.97
C MET A 317 -5.63 22.12 -1.52
N VAL A 318 -4.83 21.65 -0.56
CA VAL A 318 -5.14 21.71 0.87
C VAL A 318 -5.20 23.17 1.34
N SER A 319 -4.22 24.00 0.97
CA SER A 319 -4.19 25.42 1.36
C SER A 319 -5.41 26.18 0.82
N ASP A 320 -5.78 25.91 -0.43
CA ASP A 320 -6.96 26.50 -1.04
C ASP A 320 -8.26 26.09 -0.33
N ALA A 321 -8.38 24.80 0.03
CA ALA A 321 -9.54 24.28 0.76
C ALA A 321 -9.62 24.82 2.20
N ARG A 322 -8.49 24.94 2.91
CA ARG A 322 -8.42 25.56 4.24
C ARG A 322 -8.99 26.97 4.27
N GLY A 323 -8.76 27.75 3.21
CA GLY A 323 -9.33 29.10 3.08
C GLY A 323 -10.87 29.12 3.05
N ARG A 324 -11.52 28.02 2.65
CA ARG A 324 -12.99 27.85 2.62
C ARG A 324 -13.56 27.16 3.86
N HIS A 325 -12.74 26.42 4.59
CA HIS A 325 -13.12 25.57 5.73
C HIS A 325 -12.27 25.88 6.97
N ALA A 326 -12.36 27.10 7.48
CA ALA A 326 -11.51 27.60 8.57
C ALA A 326 -11.77 26.94 9.93
N ASP A 327 -12.87 26.22 10.08
CA ASP A 327 -13.25 25.45 11.27
C ASP A 327 -12.58 24.07 11.36
N VAL A 328 -12.04 23.56 10.24
CA VAL A 328 -11.42 22.24 10.15
C VAL A 328 -9.91 22.35 10.36
N GLN A 329 -9.41 21.65 11.36
CA GLN A 329 -7.97 21.45 11.56
C GLN A 329 -7.46 20.36 10.62
N ILE A 330 -6.26 20.53 10.07
CA ILE A 330 -5.56 19.49 9.35
C ILE A 330 -4.51 18.82 10.22
N ARG A 331 -4.23 17.55 9.95
CA ARG A 331 -3.10 16.80 10.53
C ARG A 331 -2.41 15.98 9.43
N PHE A 332 -1.10 16.09 9.32
CA PHE A 332 -0.31 15.17 8.49
C PHE A 332 -0.01 13.92 9.30
N ASN A 333 -0.43 12.76 8.80
CA ASN A 333 -0.30 11.52 9.55
C ASN A 333 0.10 10.35 8.63
N GLY A 334 0.74 9.36 9.24
CA GLY A 334 0.89 8.03 8.64
C GLY A 334 -0.48 7.37 8.46
N ALA A 335 -0.61 6.47 7.50
CA ALA A 335 -1.83 5.74 7.21
C ALA A 335 -2.37 4.99 8.45
N VAL A 336 -1.50 4.29 9.20
CA VAL A 336 -1.91 3.57 10.42
C VAL A 336 -2.37 4.56 11.51
N ALA A 337 -1.61 5.64 11.73
CA ALA A 337 -1.96 6.65 12.74
C ALA A 337 -3.29 7.37 12.40
N ALA A 338 -3.48 7.75 11.14
CA ALA A 338 -4.69 8.39 10.66
C ALA A 338 -5.92 7.49 10.84
N ALA A 339 -5.83 6.20 10.48
CA ALA A 339 -6.92 5.25 10.67
C ALA A 339 -7.27 5.10 12.16
N ARG A 340 -6.26 4.94 13.03
CA ARG A 340 -6.48 4.81 14.48
C ARG A 340 -7.16 6.04 15.06
N GLU A 341 -6.66 7.23 14.78
CA GLU A 341 -7.23 8.46 15.31
C GLU A 341 -8.64 8.73 14.78
N HIS A 342 -8.86 8.50 13.48
CA HIS A 342 -10.17 8.65 12.85
C HIS A 342 -11.20 7.71 13.49
N LEU A 343 -10.88 6.42 13.56
CA LEU A 343 -11.79 5.41 14.11
C LEU A 343 -11.99 5.59 15.62
N ALA A 344 -10.99 6.07 16.36
CA ALA A 344 -11.16 6.42 17.76
C ALA A 344 -12.12 7.61 17.93
N ALA A 345 -12.01 8.62 17.06
CA ALA A 345 -12.90 9.78 17.07
C ALA A 345 -14.34 9.45 16.66
N THR A 346 -14.55 8.43 15.81
CA THR A 346 -15.90 7.93 15.46
C THR A 346 -16.43 6.86 16.42
N GLY A 347 -15.63 6.41 17.39
CA GLY A 347 -15.99 5.34 18.33
C GLY A 347 -16.00 3.94 17.72
N GLU A 348 -15.40 3.78 16.53
CA GLU A 348 -15.26 2.49 15.83
C GLU A 348 -13.98 1.74 16.20
N LEU A 349 -12.98 2.41 16.78
CA LEU A 349 -11.78 1.76 17.29
C LEU A 349 -12.06 1.10 18.66
N PRO A 350 -11.87 -0.21 18.83
CA PRO A 350 -12.06 -0.86 20.12
C PRO A 350 -11.10 -0.33 21.17
N GLN A 351 -11.61 -0.02 22.37
CA GLN A 351 -10.76 0.29 23.52
C GLN A 351 -10.15 -1.01 24.07
N GLN A 352 -8.87 -1.22 23.80
CA GLN A 352 -8.13 -2.40 24.25
C GLN A 352 -6.67 -2.07 24.52
N GLU A 353 -5.99 -2.97 25.23
CA GLU A 353 -4.53 -2.95 25.30
C GLU A 353 -3.92 -3.29 23.93
N PRO A 354 -2.70 -2.79 23.62
CA PRO A 354 -1.99 -3.24 22.43
C PRO A 354 -1.85 -4.75 22.41
N LEU A 355 -1.99 -5.34 21.21
CA LEU A 355 -1.86 -6.78 21.02
C LEU A 355 -0.51 -7.26 21.54
N ALA A 356 -0.54 -8.31 22.35
CA ALA A 356 0.64 -9.03 22.77
C ALA A 356 0.42 -10.53 22.60
N LEU A 357 1.46 -11.22 22.12
CA LEU A 357 1.47 -12.66 21.94
C LEU A 357 2.59 -13.26 22.79
N ALA A 358 2.39 -14.50 23.23
CA ALA A 358 3.43 -15.32 23.84
C ALA A 358 3.45 -16.68 23.15
N ILE A 359 4.66 -17.23 23.00
CA ILE A 359 4.85 -18.58 22.45
C ILE A 359 5.57 -19.46 23.45
N SER A 360 5.21 -20.75 23.46
CA SER A 360 5.89 -21.80 24.19
C SER A 360 5.95 -23.05 23.33
N ILE A 361 7.03 -23.82 23.46
CA ILE A 361 7.17 -25.12 22.80
C ILE A 361 7.35 -26.16 23.90
N ASP A 362 6.50 -27.18 23.88
CA ASP A 362 6.59 -28.35 24.76
C ASP A 362 6.65 -29.60 23.87
N ASP A 363 7.71 -30.39 24.04
CA ASP A 363 8.12 -31.45 23.09
C ASP A 363 8.14 -30.96 21.63
N SER A 364 7.13 -31.30 20.84
CA SER A 364 6.98 -30.94 19.43
C SER A 364 5.81 -29.99 19.16
N ILE A 365 5.14 -29.47 20.19
CA ILE A 365 3.93 -28.67 20.07
C ILE A 365 4.26 -27.21 20.36
N LEU A 366 4.12 -26.36 19.34
CA LEU A 366 4.10 -24.91 19.50
C LEU A 366 2.72 -24.48 19.98
N SER A 367 2.67 -23.74 21.08
CA SER A 367 1.48 -23.05 21.57
C SER A 367 1.68 -21.54 21.44
N VAL A 368 0.65 -20.85 20.93
CA VAL A 368 0.61 -19.38 20.82
C VAL A 368 -0.57 -18.86 21.61
N ARG A 369 -0.33 -17.96 22.56
CA ARG A 369 -1.36 -17.33 23.40
C ARG A 369 -1.43 -15.83 23.17
N CYS A 370 -2.63 -15.29 22.99
CA CYS A 370 -2.90 -13.86 23.10
C CYS A 370 -2.87 -13.47 24.59
N THR A 371 -1.94 -12.59 24.98
CA THR A 371 -1.72 -12.21 26.39
C THR A 371 -2.25 -10.81 26.73
N ALA A 372 -2.43 -9.95 25.73
CA ALA A 372 -3.09 -8.65 25.84
C ALA A 372 -3.70 -8.26 24.49
N GLY A 373 -4.72 -7.40 24.50
CA GLY A 373 -5.45 -7.01 23.29
C GLY A 373 -6.18 -8.17 22.63
N ARG A 374 -6.47 -8.02 21.33
CA ARG A 374 -7.15 -9.03 20.49
C ARG A 374 -6.55 -9.04 19.10
N CYS A 375 -6.28 -10.23 18.56
CA CYS A 375 -5.91 -10.41 17.15
C CYS A 375 -7.03 -9.85 16.25
N PHE A 376 -6.64 -9.15 15.18
CA PHE A 376 -7.56 -8.60 14.19
C PHE A 376 -8.38 -9.69 13.48
N GLY A 377 -7.71 -10.78 13.09
CA GLY A 377 -8.34 -11.91 12.40
C GLY A 377 -8.39 -13.18 13.24
N PRO A 378 -8.77 -14.32 12.62
CA PRO A 378 -9.11 -15.54 13.33
C PRO A 378 -7.92 -16.28 13.95
N GLN A 379 -6.71 -16.02 13.44
CA GLN A 379 -5.46 -16.59 13.92
C GLN A 379 -4.29 -15.65 13.59
N PRO A 380 -3.21 -15.68 14.39
CA PRO A 380 -1.96 -15.04 13.99
C PRO A 380 -1.34 -15.77 12.79
N PHE A 381 -0.44 -15.10 12.08
CA PHE A 381 0.32 -15.67 10.96
C PHE A 381 1.52 -16.46 11.49
N LEU A 382 1.54 -17.77 11.24
CA LEU A 382 2.69 -18.63 11.52
C LEU A 382 3.69 -18.57 10.38
N ALA A 383 4.97 -18.39 10.71
CA ALA A 383 6.07 -18.61 9.78
C ALA A 383 7.17 -19.44 10.45
N TYR A 384 7.77 -20.37 9.74
CA TYR A 384 9.00 -21.03 10.20
C TYR A 384 9.99 -21.25 9.06
N LYS A 385 11.27 -21.25 9.42
CA LYS A 385 12.40 -21.49 8.53
C LYS A 385 13.03 -22.81 8.93
N THR A 386 13.18 -23.72 7.98
CA THR A 386 13.88 -25.00 8.17
C THR A 386 15.40 -24.80 8.12
N ARG A 387 16.17 -25.74 8.69
CA ARG A 387 17.64 -25.79 8.58
C ARG A 387 18.14 -25.95 7.14
N ALA A 388 17.25 -26.35 6.22
CA ALA A 388 17.51 -26.37 4.78
C ALA A 388 17.29 -24.99 4.10
N GLY A 389 16.90 -23.96 4.85
CA GLY A 389 16.68 -22.60 4.33
C GLY A 389 15.31 -22.36 3.68
N ILE A 390 14.37 -23.30 3.82
CA ILE A 390 13.01 -23.17 3.30
C ILE A 390 12.16 -22.39 4.31
N TYR A 391 11.47 -21.35 3.85
CA TYR A 391 10.50 -20.56 4.63
C TYR A 391 9.10 -21.09 4.36
N ILE A 392 8.29 -21.28 5.39
CA ILE A 392 6.95 -21.87 5.28
C ILE A 392 5.99 -21.02 6.12
N HIS A 393 4.80 -20.80 5.56
CA HIS A 393 3.62 -20.35 6.30
C HIS A 393 2.67 -21.54 6.44
N ASP A 394 2.05 -21.69 7.61
CA ASP A 394 1.02 -22.69 7.85
C ASP A 394 -0.09 -22.16 8.77
N ASN A 395 -1.13 -22.96 8.99
CA ASN A 395 -2.29 -22.63 9.81
C ASN A 395 -2.21 -23.32 11.16
N PHE A 396 -2.80 -22.69 12.17
CA PHE A 396 -2.92 -23.29 13.50
C PHE A 396 -4.20 -24.10 13.67
N ASP A 397 -4.13 -25.07 14.58
CA ASP A 397 -5.32 -25.60 15.24
C ASP A 397 -5.80 -24.62 16.32
N VAL A 398 -7.08 -24.23 16.26
CA VAL A 398 -7.69 -23.34 17.25
C VAL A 398 -8.04 -24.15 18.51
N GLN A 399 -7.31 -23.91 19.60
CA GLN A 399 -7.56 -24.54 20.89
C GLN A 399 -8.58 -23.75 21.73
N THR A 400 -8.51 -22.42 21.66
CA THR A 400 -9.50 -21.52 22.24
C THR A 400 -9.63 -20.31 21.31
N PRO A 401 -10.80 -20.07 20.70
CA PRO A 401 -11.00 -18.96 19.77
C PRO A 401 -10.48 -17.63 20.32
N GLU A 402 -9.78 -16.87 19.49
CA GLU A 402 -9.17 -15.56 19.80
C GLU A 402 -8.11 -15.55 20.92
N LEU A 403 -7.78 -16.69 21.52
CA LEU A 403 -6.91 -16.73 22.71
C LEU A 403 -5.73 -17.70 22.62
N LEU A 404 -5.94 -18.93 22.10
CA LEU A 404 -4.94 -20.00 22.13
C LEU A 404 -4.98 -20.82 20.84
N TRP A 405 -3.82 -20.96 20.24
CA TRP A 405 -3.59 -21.71 19.00
C TRP A 405 -2.41 -22.67 19.19
N SER A 406 -2.39 -23.77 18.43
CA SER A 406 -1.28 -24.71 18.46
C SER A 406 -0.90 -25.23 17.08
N TYR A 407 0.36 -25.63 16.92
CA TYR A 407 0.88 -26.31 15.74
C TYR A 407 1.82 -27.44 16.15
N VAL A 408 1.72 -28.60 15.50
CA VAL A 408 2.51 -29.79 15.82
C VAL A 408 3.62 -29.99 14.79
N PHE A 409 4.88 -30.07 15.24
CA PHE A 409 6.06 -30.32 14.43
C PHE A 409 6.46 -31.81 14.48
N ASP A 410 5.98 -32.60 13.53
CA ASP A 410 6.23 -34.05 13.49
C ASP A 410 6.53 -34.56 12.07
N ALA A 411 6.52 -35.88 11.90
CA ALA A 411 6.78 -36.51 10.61
C ALA A 411 5.66 -36.31 9.56
N GLN A 412 4.48 -35.82 9.94
CA GLN A 412 3.39 -35.46 9.04
C GLN A 412 3.45 -33.99 8.60
N THR A 413 4.13 -33.14 9.38
CA THR A 413 4.44 -31.75 9.05
C THR A 413 5.93 -31.58 8.74
N VAL A 414 6.69 -30.93 9.63
CA VAL A 414 8.14 -30.84 9.61
C VAL A 414 8.63 -31.10 11.04
N PRO A 415 9.51 -32.10 11.26
CA PRO A 415 10.05 -32.38 12.59
C PRO A 415 10.77 -31.18 13.21
N LEU A 416 10.56 -30.95 14.52
CA LEU A 416 11.08 -29.76 15.22
C LEU A 416 12.61 -29.61 15.10
N ASP A 417 13.34 -30.73 15.09
CA ASP A 417 14.79 -30.75 14.95
C ASP A 417 15.29 -30.26 13.57
N GLN A 418 14.42 -30.22 12.56
CA GLN A 418 14.68 -29.65 11.24
C GLN A 418 14.35 -28.15 11.15
N ILE A 419 13.81 -27.54 12.20
CA ILE A 419 13.47 -26.12 12.23
C ILE A 419 14.67 -25.30 12.72
N GLU A 420 14.98 -24.22 12.01
CA GLU A 420 16.00 -23.23 12.39
C GLU A 420 15.37 -22.11 13.24
N SER A 421 14.21 -21.60 12.82
CA SER A 421 13.49 -20.56 13.56
C SER A 421 12.00 -20.57 13.29
N ILE A 422 11.25 -20.10 14.27
CA ILE A 422 9.80 -19.95 14.26
C ILE A 422 9.50 -18.49 14.57
N ALA A 423 8.55 -17.90 13.85
CA ALA A 423 8.03 -16.59 14.15
C ALA A 423 6.51 -16.56 13.99
N VAL A 424 5.86 -15.78 14.83
CA VAL A 424 4.41 -15.58 14.80
C VAL A 424 4.14 -14.08 14.82
N GLY A 425 3.27 -13.62 13.91
CA GLY A 425 2.96 -12.21 13.73
C GLY A 425 1.46 -11.97 13.60
N SER A 426 0.95 -10.88 14.16
CA SER A 426 -0.44 -10.47 13.97
C SER A 426 -0.60 -8.97 14.17
N ALA A 427 -1.58 -8.39 13.49
CA ALA A 427 -2.13 -7.09 13.83
C ALA A 427 -3.26 -7.25 14.88
N GLY A 428 -3.48 -6.23 15.69
CA GLY A 428 -4.66 -6.06 16.53
C GLY A 428 -5.71 -5.19 15.86
N PHE A 429 -6.96 -5.23 16.36
CA PHE A 429 -8.05 -4.36 15.88
C PHE A 429 -7.74 -2.86 15.97
N ASP A 430 -6.88 -2.46 16.91
CA ASP A 430 -6.45 -1.08 17.09
C ASP A 430 -5.25 -0.70 16.21
N GLY A 431 -4.83 -1.58 15.30
CA GLY A 431 -3.63 -1.41 14.46
C GLY A 431 -2.30 -1.64 15.19
N SER A 432 -2.32 -2.14 16.43
CA SER A 432 -1.10 -2.60 17.10
C SER A 432 -0.51 -3.86 16.42
N VAL A 433 0.79 -4.09 16.57
CA VAL A 433 1.47 -5.26 15.99
C VAL A 433 2.13 -6.06 17.10
N ALA A 434 1.91 -7.37 17.10
CA ALA A 434 2.68 -8.31 17.89
C ALA A 434 3.48 -9.22 16.96
N THR A 435 4.80 -9.26 17.15
CA THR A 435 5.69 -10.28 16.56
C THR A 435 6.46 -10.97 17.67
N VAL A 436 6.54 -12.29 17.61
CA VAL A 436 7.30 -13.12 18.55
C VAL A 436 8.11 -14.13 17.76
N ARG A 437 9.39 -14.29 18.13
CA ARG A 437 10.33 -15.17 17.44
C ARG A 437 11.00 -16.11 18.44
N HIS A 438 11.21 -17.35 18.02
CA HIS A 438 11.96 -18.36 18.73
C HIS A 438 12.99 -18.98 17.78
N ALA A 439 14.25 -19.04 18.19
CA ALA A 439 15.32 -19.71 17.46
C ALA A 439 15.65 -21.04 18.16
N LEU A 440 15.88 -22.10 17.36
CA LEU A 440 16.01 -23.49 17.84
C LEU A 440 17.44 -24.07 17.69
#